data_AF-A0A955PGL4-F1
#
_entry.id   AF-A0A955PGL4-F1
#
_cell.length_a   1.000
_cell.length_b   1.000
_cell.length_c   1.000
_cell.angle_alpha   90.00
_cell.angle_beta   90.00
_cell.angle_gamma   90.00
#
_symmetry.space_group_name_H-M   'P 1'
#
loop_
_entity.id
_entity.type
_entity.pdbx_description
1 polymer ?
#
loop_
_entity_poly.entity_id
_entity_poly.type
_entity_poly.pdbx_seq_one_letter_code
_entity_poly.pdbx_strand_id
1 'polypeptide(L)'
;MRMTAMMRATGSGTTRMKRAFTLIELLIVIAIILILVAIALPNFADALLRSKVTKVMADHRALKTALESYQTDYRDYPYSWSYHPPELNAVFHFPEDG
;
A
#
# COMPACT_ATOMS: atom_id res chain seq x y z
N MET A 1 21.26 -71.98 38.08
CA MET A 1 21.48 -70.64 38.69
C MET A 1 21.66 -69.65 37.54
N ARG A 2 20.58 -69.34 36.81
CA ARG A 2 19.84 -68.06 36.88
C ARG A 2 20.77 -66.84 36.82
N MET A 3 20.92 -66.26 35.63
CA MET A 3 20.94 -64.80 35.45
C MET A 3 20.64 -64.49 33.98
N THR A 4 19.38 -64.76 33.66
CA THR A 4 18.63 -64.21 32.53
C THR A 4 18.49 -62.69 32.69
N ALA A 5 18.21 -62.02 31.57
CA ALA A 5 17.63 -60.68 31.46
C ALA A 5 18.61 -59.50 31.37
N MET A 6 19.16 -59.31 30.17
CA MET A 6 19.35 -57.98 29.63
C MET A 6 18.02 -57.58 28.97
N MET A 7 17.12 -56.97 29.76
CA MET A 7 15.86 -56.42 29.28
C MET A 7 16.16 -55.18 28.43
N ARG A 8 16.08 -55.34 27.12
CA ARG A 8 16.20 -54.26 26.13
C ARG A 8 15.03 -53.29 26.31
N ALA A 9 15.34 -52.04 26.64
CA ALA A 9 14.37 -50.96 26.77
C ALA A 9 13.52 -50.84 25.50
N THR A 10 12.22 -50.99 25.66
CA THR A 10 11.21 -50.77 24.62
C THR A 10 11.09 -49.27 24.39
N GLY A 11 11.60 -48.78 23.25
CA GLY A 11 11.36 -47.40 22.81
C GLY A 11 9.88 -47.19 22.55
N SER A 12 9.20 -46.50 23.46
CA SER A 12 7.83 -46.03 23.26
C SER A 12 7.83 -44.94 22.19
N GLY A 13 7.67 -45.36 20.93
CA GLY A 13 7.46 -44.45 19.82
C GLY A 13 6.06 -43.85 19.92
N THR A 14 5.95 -42.64 20.47
CA THR A 14 4.73 -41.84 20.39
C THR A 14 4.43 -41.53 18.92
N THR A 15 3.53 -42.29 18.30
CA THR A 15 3.02 -42.03 16.96
C THR A 15 2.22 -40.74 16.99
N ARG A 16 2.88 -39.62 16.65
CA ARG A 16 2.21 -38.34 16.48
C ARG A 16 1.21 -38.49 15.32
N MET A 17 -0.09 -38.48 15.63
CA MET A 17 -1.13 -38.49 14.59
C MET A 17 -0.94 -37.28 13.68
N LYS A 18 -0.62 -37.52 12.41
CA LYS A 18 -0.53 -36.47 11.41
C LYS A 18 -1.96 -36.02 11.07
N ARG A 19 -2.30 -34.78 11.41
CA ARG A 19 -3.56 -34.15 10.97
C ARG A 19 -3.43 -33.87 9.47
N ALA A 20 -4.30 -34.49 8.67
CA ALA A 20 -4.43 -34.19 7.25
C ALA A 20 -5.49 -33.09 7.07
N PHE A 21 -5.16 -32.06 6.30
CA PHE A 21 -6.08 -30.98 5.96
C PHE A 21 -7.02 -31.44 4.84
N THR A 22 -8.31 -31.12 4.93
CA THR A 22 -9.26 -31.52 3.89
C THR A 22 -9.31 -30.48 2.78
N LEU A 23 -9.51 -30.91 1.53
CA LEU A 23 -9.67 -29.97 0.39
C LEU A 23 -10.93 -29.10 0.56
N ILE A 24 -11.96 -29.64 1.22
CA ILE A 24 -13.21 -28.91 1.48
C ILE A 24 -13.03 -27.79 2.50
N GLU A 25 -12.18 -27.97 3.54
CA GLU A 25 -11.82 -26.87 4.45
C GLU A 25 -11.19 -25.72 3.69
N LEU A 26 -10.23 -26.01 2.81
CA LEU A 26 -9.58 -24.97 2.03
C LEU A 26 -10.57 -24.28 1.08
N LEU A 27 -11.48 -25.03 0.47
CA LEU A 27 -12.48 -24.51 -0.45
C LEU A 27 -13.42 -23.50 0.21
N ILE A 28 -13.88 -23.80 1.42
CA ILE A 28 -14.77 -22.90 2.17
C ILE A 28 -14.01 -21.62 2.58
N VAL A 29 -12.74 -21.75 2.97
CA VAL A 29 -11.90 -20.60 3.33
C VAL A 29 -11.73 -19.64 2.16
N ILE A 30 -11.38 -20.14 0.97
CA ILE A 30 -11.24 -19.28 -0.21
C ILE A 30 -12.58 -18.67 -0.62
N ALA A 31 -13.70 -19.38 -0.47
CA ALA A 31 -15.03 -18.85 -0.76
C ALA A 31 -15.35 -17.64 0.13
N ILE A 32 -15.06 -17.73 1.43
CA ILE A 32 -15.28 -16.61 2.36
C ILE A 32 -14.33 -15.43 2.02
N ILE A 33 -13.06 -15.69 1.74
CA ILE A 33 -12.10 -14.64 1.35
C ILE A 33 -12.59 -13.89 0.10
N LEU A 34 -13.11 -14.60 -0.91
CA LEU A 34 -13.61 -13.98 -2.13
C LEU A 34 -14.84 -13.09 -1.87
N ILE A 35 -15.74 -13.48 -0.97
CA ILE A 35 -16.89 -12.65 -0.57
C ILE A 35 -16.40 -11.36 0.10
N LEU A 36 -15.44 -11.46 1.02
CA LEU A 36 -14.89 -10.29 1.71
C LEU A 36 -14.18 -9.34 0.73
N VAL A 37 -13.35 -9.89 -0.16
CA VAL A 37 -12.60 -9.12 -1.17
C VAL A 37 -13.54 -8.42 -2.16
N ALA A 38 -14.62 -9.09 -2.59
CA ALA A 38 -15.60 -8.51 -3.50
C ALA A 38 -16.26 -7.23 -2.93
N ILE A 39 -16.50 -7.19 -1.62
CA ILE A 39 -17.08 -6.03 -0.93
C ILE A 39 -16.00 -4.98 -0.61
N ALA A 40 -14.79 -5.41 -0.24
CA ALA A 40 -13.73 -4.52 0.22
C ALA A 40 -13.01 -3.76 -0.92
N LEU A 41 -12.75 -4.41 -2.06
CA LEU A 41 -12.02 -3.82 -3.19
C LEU A 41 -12.63 -2.54 -3.78
N PRO A 42 -13.95 -2.46 -4.07
CA PRO A 42 -14.51 -1.24 -4.67
C PRO A 42 -14.31 -0.02 -3.77
N ASN A 43 -14.54 -0.17 -2.46
CA ASN A 43 -14.33 0.90 -1.49
C ASN A 43 -12.85 1.28 -1.34
N PHE A 44 -11.93 0.33 -1.51
CA PHE A 44 -10.49 0.58 -1.40
C PHE A 44 -9.97 1.52 -2.51
N ALA A 45 -10.44 1.35 -3.75
CA ALA A 45 -10.03 2.21 -4.87
C ALA A 45 -10.45 3.67 -4.63
N ASP A 46 -11.69 3.90 -4.19
CA ASP A 46 -12.19 5.23 -3.85
C ASP A 46 -11.44 5.87 -2.68
N ALA A 47 -11.11 5.08 -1.66
CA ALA A 47 -10.32 5.54 -0.53
C ALA A 47 -8.91 6.00 -0.96
N LEU A 48 -8.28 5.29 -1.91
CA LEU A 48 -7.00 5.69 -2.49
C LEU A 48 -7.08 6.99 -3.28
N LEU A 49 -8.15 7.19 -4.07
CA LEU A 49 -8.35 8.45 -4.78
C LEU A 49 -8.56 9.61 -3.81
N ARG A 50 -9.41 9.42 -2.79
CA ARG A 50 -9.65 10.43 -1.75
C ARG A 50 -8.38 10.76 -0.98
N SER A 51 -7.52 9.77 -0.67
CA SER A 51 -6.26 10.02 0.02
C SER A 51 -5.29 10.85 -0.84
N LYS A 52 -5.21 10.55 -2.15
CA LYS A 52 -4.41 11.36 -3.10
C LYS A 52 -4.90 12.80 -3.19
N VAL A 53 -6.21 13.01 -3.35
CA VAL A 53 -6.80 14.36 -3.38
C VAL A 53 -6.55 15.09 -2.06
N THR A 54 -6.73 14.43 -0.93
CA THR A 54 -6.48 15.01 0.39
C THR A 54 -5.03 15.42 0.55
N LYS A 55 -4.08 14.61 0.07
CA LYS A 55 -2.66 14.93 0.09
C LYS A 55 -2.36 16.19 -0.74
N VAL A 56 -2.83 16.25 -1.99
CA VAL A 56 -2.63 17.41 -2.86
C VAL A 56 -3.24 18.68 -2.25
N MET A 57 -4.42 18.56 -1.62
CA MET A 57 -5.05 19.70 -0.93
C MET A 57 -4.25 20.16 0.29
N ALA A 58 -3.64 19.23 1.03
CA ALA A 58 -2.74 19.57 2.14
C ALA A 58 -1.47 20.28 1.63
N ASP A 59 -0.87 19.77 0.55
CA ASP A 59 0.30 20.37 -0.09
C ASP A 59 -0.03 21.79 -0.59
N HIS A 60 -1.18 22.00 -1.23
CA HIS A 60 -1.65 23.33 -1.65
C HIS A 60 -1.82 24.31 -0.49
N ARG A 61 -2.37 23.86 0.64
CA ARG A 61 -2.52 24.70 1.85
C ARG A 61 -1.16 25.08 2.41
N ALA A 62 -0.21 24.14 2.43
CA ALA A 62 1.16 24.40 2.85
C ALA A 62 1.84 25.43 1.95
N LEU A 63 1.73 25.28 0.62
CA LEU A 63 2.25 26.25 -0.35
C LEU A 63 1.61 27.62 -0.19
N LYS A 64 0.28 27.69 -0.09
CA LYS A 64 -0.43 28.95 0.14
C LYS A 64 0.08 29.66 1.39
N THR A 65 0.21 28.93 2.50
CA THR A 65 0.73 29.49 3.76
C THR A 65 2.16 30.02 3.58
N ALA A 66 3.02 29.28 2.88
CA ALA A 66 4.39 29.71 2.59
C ALA A 66 4.42 30.97 1.72
N LEU A 67 3.55 31.06 0.71
CA LEU A 67 3.43 32.24 -0.15
C LEU A 67 2.89 33.45 0.60
N GLU A 68 1.90 33.28 1.47
CA GLU A 68 1.37 34.35 2.33
C GLU A 68 2.43 34.85 3.31
N SER A 69 3.24 33.95 3.87
CA SER A 69 4.40 34.31 4.71
C SER A 69 5.42 35.12 3.91
N TYR A 70 5.78 34.66 2.71
CA TYR A 70 6.72 35.37 1.84
C TYR A 70 6.20 36.77 1.46
N GLN A 71 4.92 36.88 1.09
CA GLN A 71 4.31 38.17 0.80
C GLN A 71 4.32 39.10 2.00
N THR A 72 4.12 38.58 3.21
CA THR A 72 4.17 39.37 4.44
C THR A 72 5.57 39.95 4.66
N ASP A 73 6.61 39.15 4.42
CA ASP A 73 8.01 39.54 4.65
C ASP A 73 8.56 40.46 3.56
N TYR A 74 8.27 40.18 2.29
CA TYR A 74 8.88 40.83 1.12
C TYR A 74 7.92 41.77 0.37
N ARG A 75 6.66 41.86 0.79
CA ARG A 75 5.59 42.67 0.16
C ARG A 75 5.31 42.36 -1.31
N ASP A 76 5.81 41.22 -1.78
CA ASP A 76 5.64 40.72 -3.15
C ASP A 76 5.55 39.18 -3.12
N TYR A 77 5.00 38.56 -4.15
CA TYR A 77 5.04 37.10 -4.29
C TYR A 77 6.33 36.65 -4.99
N PRO A 78 6.81 35.40 -4.78
CA PRO A 78 7.97 34.91 -5.50
C PRO A 78 7.69 34.94 -7.01
N TYR A 79 8.62 35.48 -7.80
CA TYR A 79 8.50 35.48 -9.26
C TYR A 79 8.36 34.03 -9.74
N SER A 80 7.28 33.73 -10.46
CA SER A 80 7.21 32.50 -11.25
C SER A 80 8.23 32.57 -12.37
N TRP A 81 8.66 31.40 -12.86
CA TRP A 81 9.61 31.19 -13.96
C TRP A 81 9.12 31.74 -15.32
N SER A 82 8.69 32.99 -15.38
CA SER A 82 8.37 33.73 -16.60
C SER A 82 9.62 34.36 -17.22
N TYR A 83 10.79 33.75 -17.00
CA TYR A 83 11.88 33.85 -17.95
C TYR A 83 11.62 32.76 -18.99
N HIS A 84 10.97 33.13 -20.10
CA HIS A 84 10.84 32.28 -21.28
C HIS A 84 12.06 32.58 -22.16
N PRO A 85 13.18 31.86 -22.03
CA PRO A 85 14.26 32.01 -22.98
C PRO A 85 13.73 31.62 -24.38
N PRO A 86 14.04 32.38 -25.44
CA PRO A 86 13.48 32.16 -26.76
C PRO A 86 13.72 30.75 -27.31
N GLU A 87 14.76 30.05 -26.85
CA GLU A 87 15.01 28.64 -27.17
C GLU A 87 13.95 27.64 -26.68
N LEU A 88 13.13 27.97 -25.68
CA LEU A 88 12.09 27.07 -25.15
C LEU A 88 10.73 27.22 -25.85
N ASN A 89 10.58 28.17 -26.79
CA ASN A 89 9.38 28.29 -27.61
C ASN A 89 9.06 27.02 -28.43
N ALA A 90 10.08 26.22 -28.75
CA ALA A 90 9.90 24.95 -29.44
C ALA A 90 9.46 23.79 -28.53
N VAL A 91 9.64 23.91 -27.21
CA VAL A 91 9.32 22.87 -26.22
C VAL A 91 7.94 23.09 -25.61
N PHE A 92 7.57 24.35 -25.40
CA PHE A 92 6.25 24.76 -24.88
C PHE A 92 5.29 25.22 -25.98
N HIS A 93 5.47 24.74 -27.23
CA HIS A 93 4.44 24.88 -28.25
C HIS A 93 3.27 23.97 -27.89
N PHE A 94 2.44 24.44 -26.97
CA PHE A 94 1.13 23.87 -26.72
C PHE A 94 0.32 24.13 -27.99
N PRO A 95 -0.09 23.08 -28.71
CA PRO A 95 -0.98 23.28 -29.83
C PRO A 95 -2.27 23.89 -29.27
N GLU A 96 -2.64 25.05 -29.82
CA GLU A 96 -3.88 25.76 -29.51
C GLU A 96 -5.01 25.10 -30.32
N ASP A 97 -5.29 23.83 -30.06
CA ASP A 97 -6.46 23.14 -30.57
C ASP A 97 -7.56 23.11 -29.50
N GLY A 98 -8.58 23.94 -29.74
CA GLY A 98 -9.81 24.03 -28.95
C GLY A 98 -10.78 22.87 -29.15
#